data_AF-A0A354GV44-F1
#
_entry.id   AF-A0A354GV44-F1
#
_cell.length_a   1.000
_cell.length_b   1.000
_cell.length_c   1.000
_cell.angle_alpha   90.00
_cell.angle_beta   90.00
_cell.angle_gamma   90.00
#
_symmetry.space_group_name_H-M   'P 1'
#
loop_
_entity.id
_entity.type
_entity.pdbx_description
1 polymer ?
#
loop_
_entity_poly.entity_id
_entity_poly.type
_entity_poly.pdbx_seq_one_letter_code
_entity_poly.pdbx_strand_id
1 'polypeptide(L)'
;MVRLSRTKLILLFSRSISTATFSGWRSILRVTVLSSAVCSLSTGLTAFSSAAGAAGRREGAIAQTRTAPAARVCQQAGTVRMRSTPIRGNGCGRTLYRVLLPSRVLLSYGVRKSRLPIRRSATIFQGRNRVQHLGRSLSQRHVVMASSISSRKWRLIVGTVLIVLVAGLVAGGYWLWRPSPCPRPDMTAVMHANNRGIGHMEQFKYDLAQSDFEEAVRLAPDCWMPGRINLGIALLNQKDPPFLARAIQAFDEVLKQEPDNPYAHYCLGVIAEYQGHLTKAVPEFEAVTRIDPNDAHAWMHLGACVGQLNFNDPSARAAGYLRTALRLNPNLNEARYRLAQDPNTSDAEKTTLLADKETLARAVWEDPSELIYSTMGRYADVIGRSADPSLKPAVGPLPLFRPSDSFHVTLAPGAHWAKADELGDGAVGDLRREARRRFGATMVLLDYNHDGKLDIFLVGAVVEKGKVRDLLLRNDGDGRFTDITTEAGLAGERTSLGCAVADYDNDGFPDLLITGAGAQKLFRNTG
;
A
#
# COMPACT_ATOMS: atom_id res chain seq x y z
N MET A 1 26.86 12.33 -39.56
CA MET A 1 27.76 13.49 -39.82
C MET A 1 27.23 14.69 -39.04
N VAL A 2 28.14 15.33 -38.29
CA VAL A 2 28.07 16.70 -37.73
C VAL A 2 27.12 16.98 -36.53
N ARG A 3 27.73 16.87 -35.34
CA ARG A 3 27.55 17.69 -34.13
C ARG A 3 27.47 19.20 -34.43
N LEU A 4 26.76 19.96 -33.59
CA LEU A 4 27.11 21.29 -33.02
C LEU A 4 25.83 21.83 -32.33
N SER A 5 25.81 22.62 -31.25
CA SER A 5 26.70 22.90 -30.12
C SER A 5 25.90 23.80 -29.16
N ARG A 6 26.21 23.72 -27.86
CA ARG A 6 25.75 24.64 -26.81
C ARG A 6 26.12 26.11 -27.11
N THR A 7 25.35 27.07 -26.58
CA THR A 7 25.74 28.06 -25.53
C THR A 7 25.17 29.49 -25.71
N LYS A 8 24.41 29.94 -24.69
CA LYS A 8 24.13 31.29 -24.11
C LYS A 8 24.17 32.58 -24.97
N LEU A 9 23.15 33.43 -24.78
CA LEU A 9 23.33 34.78 -24.21
C LEU A 9 22.02 35.35 -23.61
N ILE A 10 22.19 36.10 -22.51
CA ILE A 10 21.20 36.85 -21.72
C ILE A 10 21.30 38.34 -22.10
N LEU A 11 20.17 39.07 -22.15
CA LEU A 11 20.00 40.52 -21.83
C LEU A 11 18.46 40.81 -21.86
N LEU A 12 17.76 40.87 -20.72
CA LEU A 12 17.43 42.05 -19.89
C LEU A 12 16.62 43.18 -20.56
N PHE A 13 15.35 43.31 -20.18
CA PHE A 13 14.56 44.54 -19.90
C PHE A 13 13.16 44.06 -19.42
N SER A 14 12.35 44.70 -18.59
CA SER A 14 12.48 45.44 -17.33
C SER A 14 11.04 45.64 -16.80
N ARG A 15 10.85 45.70 -15.47
CA ARG A 15 9.69 46.28 -14.73
C ARG A 15 8.35 45.53 -14.88
N SER A 16 7.52 45.33 -13.85
CA SER A 16 7.28 46.10 -12.63
C SER A 16 6.91 45.23 -11.43
N ILE A 17 7.34 45.73 -10.27
CA ILE A 17 6.91 45.37 -8.91
C ILE A 17 5.55 46.03 -8.64
N SER A 18 4.66 45.33 -7.91
CA SER A 18 3.80 45.89 -6.85
C SER A 18 3.01 44.75 -6.18
N THR A 19 3.47 44.27 -5.02
CA THR A 19 2.98 44.58 -3.66
C THR A 19 1.64 43.94 -3.30
N ALA A 20 1.71 43.01 -2.35
CA ALA A 20 0.60 42.39 -1.65
C ALA A 20 -0.10 43.37 -0.69
N THR A 21 -1.42 43.22 -0.54
CA THR A 21 -2.18 43.71 0.60
C THR A 21 -3.20 42.66 1.04
N PHE A 22 -3.20 42.41 2.35
CA PHE A 22 -4.14 41.60 3.13
C PHE A 22 -5.42 42.39 3.40
N SER A 23 -6.61 41.79 3.26
CA SER A 23 -7.80 42.06 4.10
C SER A 23 -8.95 41.11 3.75
N GLY A 24 -9.64 40.59 4.77
CA GLY A 24 -10.75 39.65 4.61
C GLY A 24 -12.15 40.26 4.61
N TRP A 25 -13.12 39.34 4.70
CA TRP A 25 -14.56 39.45 5.01
C TRP A 25 -15.58 39.71 3.87
N ARG A 26 -16.45 38.68 3.73
CA ARG A 26 -17.89 38.64 3.40
C ARG A 26 -18.43 39.42 2.19
N SER A 27 -19.04 38.68 1.25
CA SER A 27 -20.51 38.59 1.02
C SER A 27 -20.85 38.30 -0.45
N ILE A 28 -21.67 37.26 -0.64
CA ILE A 28 -22.85 37.19 -1.53
C ILE A 28 -22.79 37.94 -2.86
N LEU A 29 -22.80 37.19 -3.98
CA LEU A 29 -23.61 37.58 -5.13
C LEU A 29 -24.03 36.36 -5.95
N ARG A 30 -25.37 36.19 -6.01
CA ARG A 30 -26.11 35.38 -6.98
C ARG A 30 -25.80 35.91 -8.37
N VAL A 31 -25.50 35.02 -9.32
CA VAL A 31 -25.69 35.30 -10.74
C VAL A 31 -26.63 34.24 -11.29
N THR A 32 -27.83 34.71 -11.61
CA THR A 32 -28.85 34.02 -12.40
C THR A 32 -28.56 34.34 -13.85
N VAL A 33 -28.39 33.34 -14.71
CA VAL A 33 -28.53 33.51 -16.17
C VAL A 33 -29.51 32.45 -16.66
N LEU A 34 -30.62 32.95 -17.20
CA LEU A 34 -31.64 32.21 -17.91
C LEU A 34 -31.16 31.83 -19.32
N SER A 35 -31.50 30.60 -19.70
CA SER A 35 -32.14 30.18 -20.96
C SER A 35 -31.79 30.90 -22.26
N SER A 36 -31.35 30.11 -23.24
CA SER A 36 -32.03 30.08 -24.53
C SER A 36 -31.80 28.75 -25.23
N ALA A 37 -32.89 28.04 -25.45
CA ALA A 37 -33.02 26.89 -26.33
C ALA A 37 -32.73 27.27 -27.79
N VAL A 38 -32.12 26.36 -28.53
CA VAL A 38 -32.25 26.30 -29.99
C VAL A 38 -32.68 24.90 -30.35
N CYS A 39 -33.88 24.84 -30.92
CA CYS A 39 -34.50 23.68 -31.52
C CYS A 39 -34.01 23.59 -32.97
N SER A 40 -33.67 22.39 -33.45
CA SER A 40 -33.53 22.11 -34.88
C SER A 40 -33.97 20.67 -35.14
N LEU A 41 -35.20 20.53 -35.64
CA LEU A 41 -35.66 19.36 -36.37
C LEU A 41 -35.04 19.38 -37.78
N SER A 42 -34.64 18.21 -38.30
CA SER A 42 -35.33 17.60 -39.46
C SER A 42 -34.62 16.33 -39.96
N THR A 43 -35.46 15.32 -40.22
CA THR A 43 -35.41 14.33 -41.33
C THR A 43 -34.08 13.62 -41.63
N GLY A 44 -33.94 12.29 -41.55
CA GLY A 44 -34.86 11.25 -42.01
C GLY A 44 -34.32 10.65 -43.31
N LEU A 45 -33.83 9.40 -43.27
CA LEU A 45 -33.76 8.52 -44.44
C LEU A 45 -33.57 7.07 -44.03
N THR A 46 -34.52 6.26 -44.48
CA THR A 46 -34.65 4.82 -44.39
C THR A 46 -33.84 4.11 -45.49
N ALA A 47 -33.25 2.96 -45.19
CA ALA A 47 -32.98 1.91 -46.18
C ALA A 47 -32.96 0.51 -45.52
N PHE A 48 -33.91 -0.32 -45.97
CA PHE A 48 -33.92 -1.77 -46.25
C PHE A 48 -32.52 -2.46 -46.32
N SER A 49 -32.28 -3.77 -46.13
CA SER A 49 -33.06 -5.01 -45.89
C SER A 49 -32.09 -6.21 -45.97
N SER A 50 -32.54 -7.38 -45.48
CA SER A 50 -32.09 -8.78 -45.73
C SER A 50 -30.87 -9.29 -44.95
N ALA A 51 -30.88 -10.38 -44.16
CA ALA A 51 -31.60 -11.65 -44.05
C ALA A 51 -30.78 -12.87 -44.54
N ALA A 52 -30.70 -13.87 -43.65
CA ALA A 52 -30.40 -15.30 -43.84
C ALA A 52 -28.95 -15.69 -44.22
N GLY A 53 -28.36 -16.79 -43.72
CA GLY A 53 -28.85 -17.87 -42.88
C GLY A 53 -27.85 -19.05 -42.82
N ALA A 54 -28.20 -20.04 -41.96
CA ALA A 54 -27.78 -21.46 -41.91
C ALA A 54 -26.27 -21.80 -41.84
N ALA A 55 -25.76 -22.39 -40.74
CA ALA A 55 -25.96 -23.76 -40.21
C ALA A 55 -25.32 -24.88 -41.06
N GLY A 56 -24.38 -25.61 -40.46
CA GLY A 56 -23.83 -26.87 -40.99
C GLY A 56 -22.93 -27.59 -39.97
N ARG A 57 -23.40 -28.75 -39.48
CA ARG A 57 -22.77 -29.67 -38.51
C ARG A 57 -21.82 -30.67 -39.18
N ARG A 58 -20.94 -31.30 -38.36
CA ARG A 58 -20.63 -32.76 -38.23
C ARG A 58 -19.24 -32.92 -37.59
N GLU A 59 -18.83 -33.95 -36.84
CA GLU A 59 -19.40 -35.08 -36.08
C GLU A 59 -18.19 -35.85 -35.46
N GLY A 60 -18.39 -36.64 -34.38
CA GLY A 60 -17.45 -37.65 -33.83
C GLY A 60 -17.12 -37.46 -32.34
N ALA A 61 -17.83 -38.03 -31.35
CA ALA A 61 -17.92 -39.45 -30.90
C ALA A 61 -16.57 -39.93 -30.27
N ILE A 62 -16.44 -40.52 -29.06
CA ILE A 62 -17.08 -41.70 -28.42
C ILE A 62 -16.69 -41.79 -26.90
N ALA A 63 -17.66 -42.20 -26.05
CA ALA A 63 -17.63 -42.99 -24.78
C ALA A 63 -16.67 -42.64 -23.60
N GLN A 64 -16.94 -42.90 -22.31
CA GLN A 64 -17.81 -43.88 -21.65
C GLN A 64 -18.03 -43.47 -20.17
N THR A 65 -19.21 -43.79 -19.64
CA THR A 65 -19.74 -43.55 -18.29
C THR A 65 -19.26 -44.58 -17.25
N ARG A 66 -19.14 -44.15 -15.97
CA ARG A 66 -19.37 -45.03 -14.80
C ARG A 66 -20.03 -44.26 -13.63
N THR A 67 -20.98 -44.94 -13.02
CA THR A 67 -22.02 -44.48 -12.09
C THR A 67 -21.61 -44.51 -10.60
N ALA A 68 -22.40 -43.79 -9.79
CA ALA A 68 -22.26 -43.42 -8.36
C ALA A 68 -22.26 -44.57 -7.32
N PRO A 69 -22.19 -44.25 -5.99
CA PRO A 69 -23.46 -44.02 -5.27
C PRO A 69 -23.46 -42.85 -4.26
N ALA A 70 -24.68 -42.36 -4.01
CA ALA A 70 -25.05 -41.40 -2.98
C ALA A 70 -25.18 -42.07 -1.60
N ALA A 71 -24.78 -41.35 -0.54
CA ALA A 71 -25.14 -41.67 0.84
C ALA A 71 -25.81 -40.43 1.49
N ARG A 72 -27.05 -40.64 1.97
CA ARG A 72 -27.82 -39.71 2.81
C ARG A 72 -27.29 -39.73 4.24
N VAL A 73 -27.13 -38.57 4.87
CA VAL A 73 -27.28 -38.42 6.33
C VAL A 73 -27.95 -37.06 6.64
N CYS A 74 -28.83 -37.11 7.65
CA CYS A 74 -29.91 -36.22 8.05
C CYS A 74 -29.55 -34.75 8.35
N GLN A 75 -30.47 -33.85 7.96
CA GLN A 75 -30.68 -32.54 8.59
C GLN A 75 -31.33 -32.70 9.96
N GLN A 76 -30.74 -32.12 11.00
CA GLN A 76 -31.47 -31.70 12.20
C GLN A 76 -31.49 -30.16 12.24
N ALA A 77 -32.69 -29.61 12.14
CA ALA A 77 -32.96 -28.19 12.31
C ALA A 77 -33.01 -27.86 13.81
N GLY A 78 -32.12 -26.98 14.27
CA GLY A 78 -32.17 -26.35 15.60
C GLY A 78 -32.47 -24.86 15.46
N THR A 79 -33.73 -24.47 15.67
CA THR A 79 -34.15 -23.07 15.80
C THR A 79 -33.67 -22.48 17.13
N VAL A 80 -32.78 -21.49 17.09
CA VAL A 80 -32.49 -20.62 18.25
C VAL A 80 -33.35 -19.35 18.15
N ARG A 81 -34.39 -19.27 18.99
CA ARG A 81 -35.17 -18.04 19.25
C ARG A 81 -34.38 -17.18 20.25
N MET A 82 -33.88 -16.03 19.84
CA MET A 82 -33.48 -14.98 20.80
C MET A 82 -34.72 -14.25 21.31
N ARG A 83 -35.05 -14.41 22.59
CA ARG A 83 -35.98 -13.55 23.32
C ARG A 83 -35.19 -12.40 23.95
N SER A 84 -35.55 -11.16 23.62
CA SER A 84 -35.11 -9.97 24.35
C SER A 84 -36.03 -9.74 25.55
N THR A 85 -35.49 -9.77 26.77
CA THR A 85 -36.15 -9.25 27.97
C THR A 85 -35.48 -7.94 28.40
N PRO A 86 -36.24 -6.87 28.71
CA PRO A 86 -35.67 -5.63 29.21
C PRO A 86 -35.51 -5.69 30.73
N ILE A 87 -34.32 -5.37 31.24
CA ILE A 87 -34.10 -5.14 32.68
C ILE A 87 -34.20 -3.63 32.93
N ARG A 88 -35.25 -3.23 33.65
CA ARG A 88 -35.35 -1.92 34.31
C ARG A 88 -34.54 -1.98 35.61
N GLY A 89 -33.56 -1.08 35.75
CA GLY A 89 -32.93 -0.74 37.02
C GLY A 89 -32.87 0.78 37.16
N ASN A 90 -33.78 1.34 37.96
CA ASN A 90 -33.76 2.75 38.37
C ASN A 90 -32.76 2.94 39.52
N GLY A 91 -32.06 4.08 39.52
CA GLY A 91 -31.81 4.84 40.75
C GLY A 91 -30.37 5.00 41.23
N CYS A 92 -29.79 6.16 40.87
CA CYS A 92 -28.93 7.05 41.65
C CYS A 92 -27.62 6.56 42.32
N GLY A 93 -26.52 7.22 41.96
CA GLY A 93 -25.38 7.44 42.86
C GLY A 93 -24.04 7.61 42.15
N ARG A 94 -23.55 8.85 42.07
CA ARG A 94 -22.20 9.21 41.58
C ARG A 94 -21.11 8.38 42.29
N THR A 95 -20.02 8.04 41.58
CA THR A 95 -18.63 8.48 41.88
C THR A 95 -17.54 7.51 41.34
N LEU A 96 -16.55 8.10 40.65
CA LEU A 96 -15.15 7.66 40.38
C LEU A 96 -14.89 6.36 39.59
N TYR A 97 -14.43 6.52 38.34
CA TYR A 97 -13.51 5.56 37.71
C TYR A 97 -12.07 6.04 37.86
N ARG A 98 -11.31 5.21 38.57
CA ARG A 98 -9.87 5.30 38.85
C ARG A 98 -9.10 4.97 37.57
N VAL A 99 -8.50 5.96 36.92
CA VAL A 99 -7.51 5.74 35.88
C VAL A 99 -6.18 5.38 36.56
N LEU A 100 -5.79 4.11 36.45
CA LEU A 100 -4.46 3.63 36.81
C LEU A 100 -3.47 4.12 35.74
N LEU A 101 -2.75 5.19 36.04
CA LEU A 101 -1.54 5.58 35.32
C LEU A 101 -0.38 4.68 35.77
N PRO A 102 0.43 4.11 34.86
CA PRO A 102 1.68 3.50 35.24
C PRO A 102 2.72 4.57 35.63
N SER A 103 3.48 4.23 36.64
CA SER A 103 4.33 5.06 37.48
C SER A 103 5.51 5.70 36.75
N ARG A 104 5.85 6.91 37.23
CA ARG A 104 7.09 7.64 36.96
C ARG A 104 8.33 6.82 37.36
N VAL A 105 9.30 6.70 36.45
CA VAL A 105 10.72 6.53 36.80
C VAL A 105 11.34 7.92 36.88
N LEU A 106 11.83 8.28 38.07
CA LEU A 106 12.67 9.45 38.33
C LEU A 106 14.08 9.16 37.79
N LEU A 107 14.51 9.92 36.78
CA LEU A 107 15.93 10.05 36.43
C LEU A 107 16.38 11.47 36.76
N SER A 108 17.17 11.57 37.81
CA SER A 108 17.85 12.76 38.28
C SER A 108 19.03 13.10 37.34
N TYR A 109 18.93 14.20 36.59
CA TYR A 109 20.08 14.78 35.91
C TYR A 109 20.83 15.71 36.86
N GLY A 110 21.78 15.14 37.61
CA GLY A 110 22.82 15.88 38.32
C GLY A 110 23.95 16.26 37.38
N VAL A 111 24.01 17.51 36.92
CA VAL A 111 25.15 18.03 36.16
C VAL A 111 26.33 18.24 37.12
N ARG A 112 27.23 17.26 37.21
CA ARG A 112 28.56 17.45 37.80
C ARG A 112 29.49 18.08 36.75
N LYS A 113 30.00 19.27 37.06
CA LYS A 113 31.15 19.89 36.40
C LYS A 113 32.39 19.02 36.59
N SER A 114 32.87 18.38 35.52
CA SER A 114 34.24 17.87 35.45
C SER A 114 35.15 18.98 34.89
N ARG A 115 36.02 19.50 35.76
CA ARG A 115 37.18 20.31 35.39
C ARG A 115 38.28 19.35 34.94
N LEU A 116 38.76 19.50 33.71
CA LEU A 116 40.09 19.01 33.30
C LEU A 116 41.02 20.21 33.10
N PRO A 117 42.23 20.22 33.66
CA PRO A 117 43.17 21.32 33.53
C PRO A 117 44.06 21.14 32.30
N ILE A 118 44.07 22.13 31.40
CA ILE A 118 45.13 22.25 30.40
C ILE A 118 46.28 23.03 31.04
N ARG A 119 47.37 22.31 31.34
CA ARG A 119 48.69 22.90 31.58
C ARG A 119 49.20 23.53 30.28
N ARG A 120 49.55 24.81 30.31
CA ARG A 120 50.53 25.39 29.38
C ARG A 120 51.64 26.05 30.19
N SER A 121 52.80 25.41 30.15
CA SER A 121 54.08 25.95 30.55
C SER A 121 54.49 27.03 29.55
N ALA A 122 54.89 28.20 30.04
CA ALA A 122 55.66 29.16 29.27
C ALA A 122 56.65 29.85 30.22
N THR A 123 57.88 29.35 30.19
CA THR A 123 59.05 29.93 30.83
C THR A 123 59.81 30.68 29.74
N ILE A 124 59.80 32.02 29.70
CA ILE A 124 60.88 32.81 29.08
C ILE A 124 61.11 34.08 29.91
N PHE A 125 62.20 33.99 30.66
CA PHE A 125 63.30 34.95 30.85
C PHE A 125 63.08 36.47 30.95
N GLN A 126 63.58 36.93 32.09
CA GLN A 126 63.98 38.26 32.57
C GLN A 126 64.53 39.27 31.55
N GLY A 127 64.32 40.55 31.89
CA GLY A 127 65.34 41.59 31.70
C GLY A 127 64.86 43.02 31.95
N ARG A 128 65.18 43.57 33.14
CA ARG A 128 65.66 44.95 33.48
C ARG A 128 64.95 46.16 32.83
N ASN A 129 64.64 47.30 33.46
CA ASN A 129 65.09 48.06 34.64
C ASN A 129 63.95 49.08 34.95
N ARG A 130 63.59 49.37 36.21
CA ARG A 130 64.09 50.52 37.03
C ARG A 130 63.84 51.87 36.29
N VAL A 131 62.99 52.80 36.75
CA VAL A 131 63.18 53.73 37.89
C VAL A 131 61.96 54.69 37.94
N GLN A 132 61.45 54.97 39.16
CA GLN A 132 60.97 56.25 39.79
C GLN A 132 60.27 57.34 38.94
N HIS A 133 59.44 58.27 39.42
CA HIS A 133 58.80 58.69 40.68
C HIS A 133 57.83 59.83 40.31
N LEU A 134 56.83 60.10 41.17
CA LEU A 134 56.12 61.39 41.36
C LEU A 134 55.37 61.97 40.13
N GLY A 135 54.15 62.48 40.21
CA GLY A 135 53.36 62.98 41.34
C GLY A 135 52.64 64.24 40.87
N ARG A 136 51.29 64.25 41.00
CA ARG A 136 50.38 65.44 41.03
C ARG A 136 50.42 66.39 39.82
N SER A 137 49.39 67.09 39.39
CA SER A 137 47.94 67.22 39.62
C SER A 137 47.53 68.44 38.78
N LEU A 138 46.22 68.64 38.54
CA LEU A 138 45.57 69.86 38.03
C LEU A 138 45.66 70.05 36.51
N SER A 139 44.62 70.49 35.79
CA SER A 139 43.20 70.71 36.09
C SER A 139 42.51 71.05 34.76
N GLN A 140 41.28 70.57 34.60
CA GLN A 140 40.15 71.24 33.91
C GLN A 140 40.36 71.78 32.48
N ARG A 141 39.80 71.12 31.45
CA ARG A 141 38.38 71.08 30.98
C ARG A 141 38.14 72.09 29.84
N HIS A 142 37.70 71.55 28.70
CA HIS A 142 36.71 72.03 27.70
C HIS A 142 37.08 71.40 26.34
N VAL A 143 36.73 70.14 26.09
CA VAL A 143 35.51 69.67 25.37
C VAL A 143 35.37 70.27 23.97
N VAL A 144 35.73 69.48 22.95
CA VAL A 144 35.02 69.42 21.66
C VAL A 144 34.68 67.96 21.40
N MET A 145 33.39 67.71 21.19
CA MET A 145 32.79 66.39 21.02
C MET A 145 33.21 65.76 19.68
N ALA A 146 33.79 64.56 19.75
CA ALA A 146 33.59 63.53 18.75
C ALA A 146 32.91 62.36 19.46
N SER A 147 31.68 62.03 19.04
CA SER A 147 30.89 60.95 19.64
C SER A 147 31.58 59.61 19.42
N SER A 148 32.36 59.14 20.39
CA SER A 148 32.95 57.80 20.36
C SER A 148 31.82 56.78 20.58
N ILE A 149 31.38 56.10 19.53
CA ILE A 149 30.63 54.85 19.67
C ILE A 149 31.54 53.91 20.46
N SER A 150 31.13 53.53 21.69
CA SER A 150 31.98 52.70 22.53
C SER A 150 32.32 51.37 21.83
N SER A 151 33.54 50.87 22.05
CA SER A 151 34.01 49.59 21.51
C SER A 151 33.05 48.42 21.76
N ARG A 152 32.21 48.52 22.81
CA ARG A 152 31.15 47.57 23.13
C ARG A 152 29.98 47.62 22.16
N LYS A 153 29.54 48.82 21.74
CA LYS A 153 28.49 49.00 20.73
C LYS A 153 28.96 48.51 19.35
N TRP A 154 30.21 48.79 18.98
CA TRP A 154 30.81 48.28 17.74
C TRP A 154 30.91 46.75 17.71
N ARG A 155 31.31 46.11 18.82
CA ARG A 155 31.33 44.64 18.93
C ARG A 155 29.93 44.01 18.82
N LEU A 156 28.91 44.66 19.38
CA LEU A 156 27.52 44.21 19.25
C LEU A 156 27.03 44.32 17.81
N ILE A 157 27.28 45.45 17.14
CA ILE A 157 26.88 45.65 15.73
C ILE A 157 27.57 44.62 14.82
N VAL A 158 28.89 44.46 14.95
CA VAL A 158 29.65 43.49 14.15
C VAL A 158 29.20 42.06 14.44
N GLY A 159 28.94 41.72 15.71
CA GLY A 159 28.42 40.40 16.10
C GLY A 159 27.05 40.11 15.49
N THR A 160 26.12 41.07 15.53
CA THR A 160 24.78 40.92 14.92
C THR A 160 24.87 40.79 13.40
N VAL A 161 25.70 41.59 12.73
CA VAL A 161 25.90 41.48 11.27
C VAL A 161 26.48 40.13 10.89
N LEU A 162 27.44 39.61 11.65
CA LEU A 162 28.02 38.30 11.41
C LEU A 162 26.98 37.17 11.58
N ILE A 163 26.14 37.24 12.62
CA ILE A 163 25.07 36.26 12.84
C ILE A 163 24.05 36.29 11.70
N VAL A 164 23.66 37.47 11.23
CA VAL A 164 22.71 37.60 10.10
C VAL A 164 23.33 37.08 8.80
N LEU A 165 24.62 37.33 8.55
CA LEU A 165 25.32 36.79 7.38
C LEU A 165 25.44 35.26 7.43
N VAL A 166 25.78 34.69 8.59
CA VAL A 166 25.83 33.23 8.78
C VAL A 166 24.44 32.61 8.64
N ALA A 167 23.41 33.20 9.25
CA ALA A 167 22.04 32.75 9.10
C ALA A 167 21.56 32.84 7.65
N GLY A 168 21.93 33.91 6.92
CA GLY A 168 21.65 34.07 5.50
C GLY A 168 22.38 33.05 4.63
N LEU A 169 23.63 32.72 4.92
CA LEU A 169 24.40 31.68 4.24
C LEU A 169 23.84 30.27 4.51
N VAL A 170 23.43 29.98 5.75
CA VAL A 170 22.80 28.71 6.13
C VAL A 170 21.42 28.59 5.47
N ALA A 171 20.60 29.64 5.49
CA ALA A 171 19.30 29.66 4.84
C ALA A 171 19.42 29.57 3.30
N GLY A 172 20.38 30.28 2.72
CA GLY A 172 20.69 30.22 1.28
C GLY A 172 21.22 28.85 0.86
N GLY A 173 22.12 28.26 1.66
CA GLY A 173 22.60 26.89 1.47
C GLY A 173 21.47 25.87 1.59
N TYR A 174 20.58 26.02 2.57
CA TYR A 174 19.40 25.17 2.72
C TYR A 174 18.43 25.27 1.54
N TRP A 175 18.23 26.47 0.98
CA TRP A 175 17.35 26.67 -0.18
C TRP A 175 17.95 26.16 -1.49
N LEU A 176 19.26 26.32 -1.68
CA LEU A 176 20.01 25.80 -2.83
C LEU A 176 20.20 24.28 -2.78
N TRP A 177 20.20 23.70 -1.57
CA TRP A 177 20.36 22.26 -1.34
C TRP A 177 19.04 21.56 -1.00
N ARG A 178 17.89 22.24 -1.18
CA ARG A 178 16.62 21.52 -1.20
C ARG A 178 16.63 20.61 -2.43
N PRO A 179 16.53 19.28 -2.27
CA PRO A 179 16.27 18.43 -3.41
C PRO A 179 15.02 18.99 -4.10
N SER A 180 15.12 19.22 -5.41
CA SER A 180 13.94 19.58 -6.19
C SER A 180 12.87 18.52 -5.87
N PRO A 181 11.63 18.90 -5.51
CA PRO A 181 10.60 17.90 -5.34
C PRO A 181 10.55 17.10 -6.64
N CYS A 182 10.89 15.81 -6.56
CA CYS A 182 10.81 14.91 -7.70
C CYS A 182 9.42 15.11 -8.31
N PRO A 183 9.29 15.26 -9.64
CA PRO A 183 7.97 15.22 -10.27
C PRO A 183 7.23 14.02 -9.69
N ARG A 184 6.06 14.24 -9.11
CA ARG A 184 5.30 13.12 -8.53
C ARG A 184 5.14 12.09 -9.64
N PRO A 185 5.61 10.85 -9.45
CA PRO A 185 5.50 9.84 -10.50
C PRO A 185 4.04 9.64 -10.84
N ASP A 186 3.79 9.20 -12.07
CA ASP A 186 2.49 8.65 -12.42
C ASP A 186 2.28 7.33 -11.64
N MET A 187 1.65 7.44 -10.47
CA MET A 187 1.41 6.30 -9.60
C MET A 187 0.44 5.30 -10.23
N THR A 188 -0.40 5.70 -11.17
CA THR A 188 -1.25 4.77 -11.92
C THR A 188 -0.36 3.83 -12.74
N ALA A 189 0.55 4.39 -13.54
CA ALA A 189 1.51 3.59 -14.32
C ALA A 189 2.39 2.69 -13.43
N VAL A 190 2.87 3.21 -12.30
CA VAL A 190 3.66 2.43 -11.32
C VAL A 190 2.85 1.25 -10.78
N MET A 191 1.60 1.47 -10.38
CA MET A 191 0.73 0.43 -9.83
C MET A 191 0.32 -0.60 -10.87
N HIS A 192 0.07 -0.20 -12.12
CA HIS A 192 -0.17 -1.15 -13.21
C HIS A 192 1.04 -2.06 -13.43
N ALA A 193 2.26 -1.50 -13.54
CA ALA A 193 3.47 -2.30 -13.69
C ALA A 193 3.67 -3.25 -12.51
N ASN A 194 3.49 -2.76 -11.28
CA ASN A 194 3.59 -3.59 -10.09
C ASN A 194 2.55 -4.72 -10.05
N ASN A 195 1.29 -4.44 -10.38
CA ASN A 195 0.22 -5.44 -10.31
C ASN A 195 0.41 -6.53 -11.36
N ARG A 196 0.90 -6.19 -12.57
CA ARG A 196 1.32 -7.20 -13.56
C ARG A 196 2.46 -8.06 -13.02
N GLY A 197 3.47 -7.43 -12.41
CA GLY A 197 4.57 -8.15 -11.78
C GLY A 197 4.12 -9.13 -10.70
N ILE A 198 3.17 -8.72 -9.85
CA ILE A 198 2.54 -9.60 -8.86
C ILE A 198 1.81 -10.76 -9.56
N GLY A 199 1.00 -10.48 -10.57
CA GLY A 199 0.32 -11.51 -11.35
C GLY A 199 1.28 -12.54 -11.96
N HIS A 200 2.46 -12.10 -12.41
CA HIS A 200 3.51 -12.99 -12.89
C HIS A 200 4.19 -13.79 -11.78
N MET A 201 4.39 -13.22 -10.59
CA MET A 201 4.90 -13.95 -9.42
C MET A 201 3.97 -15.08 -9.00
N GLU A 202 2.65 -14.83 -8.95
CA GLU A 202 1.63 -15.85 -8.65
C GLU A 202 1.59 -16.98 -9.68
N GLN A 203 2.08 -16.73 -10.89
CA GLN A 203 2.23 -17.73 -11.95
C GLN A 203 3.64 -18.35 -12.00
N PHE A 204 4.51 -18.02 -11.05
CA PHE A 204 5.92 -18.44 -10.99
C PHE A 204 6.74 -18.03 -12.23
N LYS A 205 6.32 -16.97 -12.94
CA LYS A 205 6.99 -16.41 -14.12
C LYS A 205 7.94 -15.27 -13.70
N TYR A 206 9.03 -15.63 -13.04
CA TYR A 206 9.93 -14.67 -12.38
C TYR A 206 10.67 -13.72 -13.32
N ASP A 207 10.91 -14.14 -14.57
CA ASP A 207 11.52 -13.35 -15.64
C ASP A 207 10.61 -12.22 -16.12
N LEU A 208 9.33 -12.52 -16.31
CA LEU A 208 8.31 -11.51 -16.64
C LEU A 208 8.07 -10.58 -15.45
N ALA A 209 7.95 -11.14 -14.23
CA ALA A 209 7.79 -10.35 -13.02
C ALA A 209 8.96 -9.39 -12.80
N GLN A 210 10.20 -9.85 -13.02
CA GLN A 210 11.40 -9.00 -12.98
C GLN A 210 11.24 -7.81 -13.92
N SER A 211 10.83 -8.05 -15.18
CA SER A 211 10.68 -7.00 -16.19
C SER A 211 9.63 -5.95 -15.78
N ASP A 212 8.50 -6.40 -15.24
CA ASP A 212 7.44 -5.52 -14.74
C ASP A 212 7.86 -4.71 -13.50
N PHE A 213 8.57 -5.33 -12.56
CA PHE A 213 9.06 -4.60 -11.37
C PHE A 213 10.21 -3.65 -11.70
N GLU A 214 11.07 -3.97 -12.68
CA GLU A 214 12.05 -3.03 -13.22
C GLU A 214 11.38 -1.79 -13.81
N GLU A 215 10.27 -1.96 -14.52
CA GLU A 215 9.46 -0.84 -14.99
C GLU A 215 8.90 -0.02 -13.83
N ALA A 216 8.32 -0.66 -12.81
CA ALA A 216 7.80 0.04 -11.63
C ALA A 216 8.89 0.86 -10.91
N VAL A 217 10.09 0.28 -10.74
CA VAL A 217 11.26 0.96 -10.15
C VAL A 217 11.76 2.09 -11.06
N ARG A 218 11.74 1.92 -12.38
CA ARG A 218 12.14 2.98 -13.33
C ARG A 218 11.19 4.18 -13.27
N LEU A 219 9.89 3.94 -13.11
CA LEU A 219 8.87 4.98 -13.01
C LEU A 219 8.95 5.72 -11.67
N ALA A 220 9.31 5.02 -10.59
CA ALA A 220 9.29 5.54 -9.22
C ALA A 220 10.53 5.13 -8.39
N PRO A 221 11.77 5.51 -8.79
CA PRO A 221 13.00 4.92 -8.23
C PRO A 221 13.22 5.23 -6.74
N ASP A 222 12.88 6.43 -6.29
CA ASP A 222 13.20 6.93 -4.94
C ASP A 222 11.96 7.27 -4.10
N CYS A 223 10.77 7.07 -4.63
CA CYS A 223 9.51 7.49 -4.02
C CYS A 223 8.59 6.32 -3.64
N TRP A 224 8.91 5.10 -4.10
CA TRP A 224 8.08 3.94 -3.84
C TRP A 224 8.91 2.66 -3.67
N MET A 225 9.32 2.38 -2.43
CA MET A 225 10.14 1.21 -2.08
C MET A 225 9.51 -0.16 -2.38
N PRO A 226 8.17 -0.38 -2.29
CA PRO A 226 7.59 -1.69 -2.57
C PRO A 226 7.96 -2.26 -3.96
N GLY A 227 8.07 -1.42 -4.99
CA GLY A 227 8.51 -1.87 -6.31
C GLY A 227 9.94 -2.44 -6.31
N ARG A 228 10.83 -1.86 -5.51
CA ARG A 228 12.22 -2.33 -5.37
C ARG A 228 12.31 -3.60 -4.52
N ILE A 229 11.50 -3.70 -3.47
CA ILE A 229 11.37 -4.92 -2.66
C ILE A 229 10.86 -6.07 -3.54
N ASN A 230 9.80 -5.83 -4.31
CA ASN A 230 9.21 -6.83 -5.20
C ASN A 230 10.19 -7.27 -6.30
N LEU A 231 10.96 -6.33 -6.88
CA LEU A 231 12.06 -6.67 -7.79
C LEU A 231 13.08 -7.58 -7.12
N GLY A 232 13.51 -7.26 -5.89
CA GLY A 232 14.44 -8.09 -5.12
C GLY A 232 13.91 -9.50 -4.88
N ILE A 233 12.63 -9.65 -4.53
CA ILE A 233 11.96 -10.94 -4.32
C ILE A 233 11.86 -11.74 -5.61
N ALA A 234 11.51 -11.11 -6.73
CA ALA A 234 11.46 -11.77 -8.04
C ALA A 234 12.85 -12.30 -8.45
N LEU A 235 13.90 -11.50 -8.24
CA LEU A 235 15.29 -11.89 -8.50
C LEU A 235 15.78 -13.01 -7.58
N LEU A 236 15.43 -12.97 -6.29
CA LEU A 236 15.71 -14.04 -5.32
C LEU A 236 15.17 -15.39 -5.80
N ASN A 237 13.93 -15.40 -6.32
CA ASN A 237 13.27 -16.62 -6.76
C ASN A 237 13.85 -17.26 -8.03
N GLN A 238 14.67 -16.52 -8.80
CA GLN A 238 15.41 -17.10 -9.92
C GLN A 238 16.61 -17.94 -9.47
N LYS A 239 17.15 -17.70 -8.27
CA LYS A 239 18.20 -18.48 -7.59
C LYS A 239 19.55 -18.62 -8.31
N ASP A 240 19.74 -18.03 -9.49
CA ASP A 240 21.06 -17.99 -10.13
C ASP A 240 21.94 -16.89 -9.53
N PRO A 241 23.27 -17.10 -9.43
CA PRO A 241 24.19 -16.14 -8.81
C PRO A 241 24.10 -14.69 -9.33
N PRO A 242 23.91 -14.42 -10.65
CA PRO A 242 23.75 -13.06 -11.14
C PRO A 242 22.46 -12.38 -10.63
N PHE A 243 21.36 -13.12 -10.52
CA PHE A 243 20.10 -12.58 -10.01
C PHE A 243 20.15 -12.38 -8.50
N LEU A 244 20.78 -13.30 -7.76
CA LEU A 244 21.02 -13.13 -6.32
C LEU A 244 21.87 -11.88 -6.01
N ALA A 245 22.91 -11.61 -6.80
CA ALA A 245 23.72 -10.39 -6.65
C ALA A 245 22.88 -9.12 -6.86
N ARG A 246 21.99 -9.14 -7.85
CA ARG A 246 21.06 -8.03 -8.12
C ARG A 246 19.98 -7.90 -7.05
N ALA A 247 19.50 -9.00 -6.50
CA ALA A 247 18.54 -9.01 -5.38
C ALA A 247 19.16 -8.35 -4.14
N ILE A 248 20.39 -8.75 -3.77
CA ILE A 248 21.16 -8.12 -2.69
C ILE A 248 21.27 -6.61 -2.93
N GLN A 249 21.67 -6.20 -4.13
CA GLN A 249 21.76 -4.77 -4.46
C GLN A 249 20.41 -4.05 -4.31
N ALA A 250 19.30 -4.67 -4.73
CA ALA A 250 17.97 -4.07 -4.59
C ALA A 250 17.60 -3.87 -3.11
N PHE A 251 17.85 -4.85 -2.24
CA PHE A 251 17.59 -4.75 -0.81
C PHE A 251 18.53 -3.79 -0.08
N ASP A 252 19.82 -3.73 -0.47
CA ASP A 252 20.77 -2.75 0.05
C ASP A 252 20.30 -1.31 -0.24
N GLU A 253 19.78 -1.04 -1.45
CA GLU A 253 19.21 0.26 -1.78
C GLU A 253 17.94 0.57 -0.97
N VAL A 254 17.13 -0.43 -0.61
CA VAL A 254 16.00 -0.26 0.32
C VAL A 254 16.52 0.13 1.70
N LEU A 255 17.50 -0.59 2.25
CA LEU A 255 18.07 -0.32 3.58
C LEU A 255 18.78 1.02 3.69
N LYS A 256 19.30 1.58 2.59
CA LYS A 256 19.83 2.96 2.58
C LYS A 256 18.76 4.01 2.91
N GLN A 257 17.51 3.76 2.54
CA GLN A 257 16.39 4.68 2.78
C GLN A 257 15.58 4.30 4.03
N GLU A 258 15.41 3.00 4.25
CA GLU A 258 14.64 2.42 5.34
C GLU A 258 15.51 1.40 6.12
N PRO A 259 16.39 1.86 7.03
CA PRO A 259 17.36 0.98 7.70
C PRO A 259 16.78 -0.10 8.61
N ASP A 260 15.49 0.00 8.96
CA ASP A 260 14.76 -1.01 9.76
C ASP A 260 13.65 -1.67 8.89
N ASN A 261 13.85 -1.80 7.57
CA ASN A 261 12.87 -2.47 6.69
C ASN A 261 12.95 -4.01 6.87
N PRO A 262 11.87 -4.66 7.35
CA PRO A 262 11.91 -6.09 7.65
C PRO A 262 11.97 -6.97 6.40
N TYR A 263 11.41 -6.54 5.26
CA TYR A 263 11.48 -7.30 4.00
C TYR A 263 12.92 -7.42 3.49
N ALA A 264 13.64 -6.29 3.50
CA ALA A 264 15.02 -6.26 3.04
C ALA A 264 15.93 -7.10 3.94
N HIS A 265 15.87 -6.91 5.25
CA HIS A 265 16.62 -7.76 6.20
C HIS A 265 16.28 -9.24 6.04
N TYR A 266 14.99 -9.59 6.00
CA TYR A 266 14.57 -10.98 5.88
C TYR A 266 15.10 -11.64 4.60
N CYS A 267 14.91 -10.98 3.44
CA CYS A 267 15.36 -11.53 2.16
C CYS A 267 16.89 -11.59 2.05
N LEU A 268 17.63 -10.61 2.58
CA LEU A 268 19.08 -10.66 2.67
C LEU A 268 19.56 -11.83 3.54
N GLY A 269 18.88 -12.06 4.67
CA GLY A 269 19.11 -13.22 5.53
C GLY A 269 18.91 -14.54 4.79
N VAL A 270 17.79 -14.69 4.07
CA VAL A 270 17.47 -15.87 3.25
C VAL A 270 18.52 -16.10 2.15
N ILE A 271 18.92 -15.05 1.44
CA ILE A 271 19.98 -15.14 0.42
C ILE A 271 21.31 -15.59 1.04
N ALA A 272 21.69 -14.99 2.16
CA ALA A 272 22.94 -15.31 2.84
C ALA A 272 22.93 -16.74 3.38
N GLU A 273 21.83 -17.21 3.98
CA GLU A 273 21.66 -18.59 4.44
C GLU A 273 21.74 -19.57 3.26
N TYR A 274 21.05 -19.29 2.15
CA TYR A 274 21.08 -20.12 0.95
C TYR A 274 22.50 -20.26 0.37
N GLN A 275 23.30 -19.20 0.43
CA GLN A 275 24.71 -19.21 0.00
C GLN A 275 25.67 -19.83 1.04
N GLY A 276 25.17 -20.27 2.20
CA GLY A 276 26.00 -20.78 3.30
C GLY A 276 26.79 -19.69 4.05
N HIS A 277 26.50 -18.41 3.80
CA HIS A 277 27.12 -17.26 4.45
C HIS A 277 26.45 -16.95 5.80
N LEU A 278 26.43 -17.92 6.71
CA LEU A 278 25.68 -17.85 7.97
C LEU A 278 26.07 -16.66 8.86
N THR A 279 27.34 -16.26 8.86
CA THR A 279 27.83 -15.09 9.61
C THR A 279 27.24 -13.76 9.12
N LYS A 280 26.78 -13.72 7.86
CA LYS A 280 26.02 -12.60 7.30
C LYS A 280 24.52 -12.77 7.56
N ALA A 281 24.00 -13.99 7.54
CA ALA A 281 22.57 -14.24 7.72
C ALA A 281 22.06 -13.91 9.14
N VAL A 282 22.83 -14.28 10.18
CA VAL A 282 22.45 -14.06 11.59
C VAL A 282 22.06 -12.61 11.89
N PRO A 283 22.89 -11.57 11.63
CA PRO A 283 22.53 -10.19 11.95
C PRO A 283 21.29 -9.70 11.20
N GLU A 284 21.03 -10.21 10.00
CA GLU A 284 19.83 -9.87 9.24
C GLU A 284 18.55 -10.42 9.92
N PHE A 285 18.56 -11.70 10.33
CA PHE A 285 17.42 -12.28 11.05
C PHE A 285 17.28 -11.71 12.48
N GLU A 286 18.38 -11.33 13.14
CA GLU A 286 18.34 -10.57 14.39
C GLU A 286 17.66 -9.20 14.21
N ALA A 287 17.92 -8.52 13.10
CA ALA A 287 17.24 -7.27 12.78
C ALA A 287 15.73 -7.51 12.60
N VAL A 288 15.32 -8.54 11.85
CA VAL A 288 13.89 -8.86 11.69
C VAL A 288 13.23 -9.19 13.02
N THR A 289 13.82 -10.05 13.86
CA THR A 289 13.24 -10.41 15.17
C THR A 289 13.19 -9.23 16.16
N ARG A 290 14.03 -8.21 15.98
CA ARG A 290 13.96 -6.93 16.71
C ARG A 290 12.83 -6.03 16.20
N ILE A 291 12.61 -5.99 14.88
CA ILE A 291 11.58 -5.17 14.22
C ILE A 291 10.19 -5.78 14.41
N ASP A 292 10.06 -7.07 14.13
CA ASP A 292 8.85 -7.89 14.28
C ASP A 292 9.15 -9.14 15.13
N PRO A 293 9.04 -9.05 16.46
CA PRO A 293 9.30 -10.18 17.35
C PRO A 293 8.25 -11.30 17.25
N ASN A 294 7.17 -11.12 16.48
CA ASN A 294 6.12 -12.13 16.28
C ASN A 294 6.30 -12.92 14.98
N ASP A 295 7.35 -12.64 14.18
CA ASP A 295 7.60 -13.39 12.96
C ASP A 295 8.27 -14.75 13.24
N ALA A 296 7.49 -15.82 13.07
CA ALA A 296 7.94 -17.16 13.41
C ALA A 296 9.06 -17.69 12.50
N HIS A 297 9.05 -17.36 11.20
CA HIS A 297 10.10 -17.81 10.29
C HIS A 297 11.43 -17.12 10.57
N ALA A 298 11.45 -15.82 10.90
CA ALA A 298 12.68 -15.12 11.28
C ALA A 298 13.34 -15.76 12.51
N TRP A 299 12.55 -16.12 13.53
CA TRP A 299 13.07 -16.87 14.69
C TRP A 299 13.59 -18.25 14.31
N MET A 300 12.92 -18.94 13.39
CA MET A 300 13.35 -20.25 12.89
C MET A 300 14.68 -20.13 12.15
N HIS A 301 14.81 -19.20 11.20
CA HIS A 301 16.02 -18.96 10.44
C HIS A 301 17.18 -18.49 11.33
N LEU A 302 16.91 -17.64 12.32
CA LEU A 302 17.91 -17.25 13.32
C LEU A 302 18.41 -18.47 14.12
N GLY A 303 17.48 -19.29 14.63
CA GLY A 303 17.82 -20.53 15.34
C GLY A 303 18.61 -21.51 14.49
N ALA A 304 18.21 -21.67 13.22
CA ALA A 304 18.90 -22.47 12.22
C ALA A 304 20.35 -22.01 12.00
N CYS A 305 20.56 -20.73 11.70
CA CYS A 305 21.88 -20.18 11.42
C CYS A 305 22.80 -20.24 12.64
N VAL A 306 22.28 -19.88 13.83
CA VAL A 306 23.04 -19.91 15.08
C VAL A 306 23.42 -21.34 15.47
N GLY A 307 22.50 -22.30 15.29
CA GLY A 307 22.73 -23.71 15.58
C GLY A 307 23.81 -24.31 14.68
N GLN A 308 23.81 -23.96 13.38
CA GLN A 308 24.84 -24.43 12.45
C GLN A 308 26.22 -23.81 12.72
N LEU A 309 26.29 -22.51 13.02
CA LEU A 309 27.56 -21.83 13.34
C LEU A 309 28.20 -22.35 14.63
N ASN A 310 27.38 -22.74 15.60
CA ASN A 310 27.81 -23.10 16.95
C ASN A 310 27.44 -24.55 17.30
N PHE A 311 27.49 -25.46 16.32
CA PHE A 311 27.01 -26.83 16.45
C PHE A 311 27.55 -27.59 17.67
N ASN A 312 28.77 -27.25 18.12
CA ASN A 312 29.42 -27.88 19.28
C ASN A 312 29.38 -27.02 20.56
N ASP A 313 28.64 -25.92 20.59
CA ASP A 313 28.53 -25.03 21.76
C ASP A 313 27.15 -25.19 22.44
N PRO A 314 27.07 -25.87 23.59
CA PRO A 314 25.83 -26.00 24.36
C PRO A 314 25.27 -24.67 24.89
N SER A 315 26.08 -23.61 24.89
CA SER A 315 25.68 -22.26 25.28
C SER A 315 24.88 -21.54 24.19
N ALA A 316 24.90 -22.06 22.96
CA ALA A 316 24.25 -21.45 21.83
C ALA A 316 22.73 -21.41 22.05
N ARG A 317 22.14 -20.22 21.90
CA ARG A 317 20.71 -19.97 22.12
C ARG A 317 19.79 -20.55 21.03
N ALA A 318 20.31 -21.39 20.13
CA ALA A 318 19.64 -21.92 18.94
C ALA A 318 18.31 -22.63 19.28
N ALA A 319 18.36 -23.61 20.18
CA ALA A 319 17.16 -24.30 20.66
C ALA A 319 16.12 -23.34 21.28
N GLY A 320 16.56 -22.25 21.93
CA GLY A 320 15.67 -21.22 22.46
C GLY A 320 14.93 -20.43 21.38
N TYR A 321 15.62 -20.09 20.28
CA TYR A 321 15.01 -19.42 19.12
C TYR A 321 14.03 -20.34 18.40
N LEU A 322 14.38 -21.61 18.20
CA LEU A 322 13.50 -22.60 17.57
C LEU A 322 12.25 -22.88 18.41
N ARG A 323 12.37 -22.97 19.74
CA ARG A 323 11.20 -23.04 20.64
C ARG A 323 10.34 -21.77 20.58
N THR A 324 10.95 -20.61 20.37
CA THR A 324 10.22 -19.35 20.17
C THR A 324 9.43 -19.38 18.86
N ALA A 325 10.04 -19.83 17.77
CA ALA A 325 9.38 -20.02 16.47
C ALA A 325 8.17 -20.96 16.60
N LEU A 326 8.33 -22.14 17.21
CA LEU A 326 7.24 -23.10 17.41
C LEU A 326 6.11 -22.60 18.32
N ARG A 327 6.43 -21.75 19.29
CA ARG A 327 5.40 -21.11 20.13
C ARG A 327 4.57 -20.10 19.34
N LEU A 328 5.18 -19.37 18.41
CA LEU A 328 4.50 -18.41 17.55
C LEU A 328 3.71 -19.11 16.43
N ASN A 329 4.30 -20.16 15.86
CA ASN A 329 3.68 -20.97 14.82
C ASN A 329 3.99 -22.47 15.04
N PRO A 330 3.07 -23.22 15.65
CA PRO A 330 3.23 -24.66 15.89
C PRO A 330 3.30 -25.51 14.62
N ASN A 331 2.93 -24.96 13.46
CA ASN A 331 2.85 -25.69 12.19
C ASN A 331 4.15 -25.64 11.38
N LEU A 332 5.18 -24.91 11.84
CA LEU A 332 6.51 -24.88 11.21
C LEU A 332 7.26 -26.20 11.43
N ASN A 333 7.06 -27.15 10.53
CA ASN A 333 7.73 -28.45 10.58
C ASN A 333 9.25 -28.36 10.48
N GLU A 334 9.76 -27.36 9.76
CA GLU A 334 11.20 -27.11 9.67
C GLU A 334 11.80 -26.70 11.02
N ALA A 335 11.14 -25.81 11.77
CA ALA A 335 11.57 -25.43 13.12
C ALA A 335 11.60 -26.64 14.07
N ARG A 336 10.59 -27.51 13.97
CA ARG A 336 10.46 -28.75 14.75
C ARG A 336 11.56 -29.74 14.40
N TYR A 337 11.82 -29.95 13.11
CA TYR A 337 12.89 -30.82 12.66
C TYR A 337 14.25 -30.32 13.14
N ARG A 338 14.55 -29.03 12.97
CA ARG A 338 15.81 -28.43 13.42
C ARG A 338 15.99 -28.50 14.93
N LEU A 339 14.92 -28.29 15.71
CA LEU A 339 14.98 -28.43 17.17
C LEU A 339 15.26 -29.87 17.58
N ALA A 340 14.70 -30.86 16.86
CA ALA A 340 14.99 -32.27 17.12
C ALA A 340 16.45 -32.66 16.76
N GLN A 341 17.07 -31.96 15.80
CA GLN A 341 18.48 -32.15 15.45
C GLN A 341 19.45 -31.39 16.38
N ASP A 342 18.96 -30.43 17.17
CA ASP A 342 19.80 -29.68 18.09
C ASP A 342 20.38 -30.60 19.19
N PRO A 343 21.70 -30.57 19.44
CA PRO A 343 22.34 -31.44 20.41
C PRO A 343 21.88 -31.19 21.85
N ASN A 344 21.35 -29.99 22.15
CA ASN A 344 20.87 -29.61 23.49
C ASN A 344 19.41 -30.00 23.74
N THR A 345 18.74 -30.60 22.75
CA THR A 345 17.37 -31.11 22.91
C THR A 345 17.40 -32.50 23.53
N SER A 346 16.59 -32.71 24.58
CA SER A 346 16.51 -34.00 25.28
C SER A 346 15.92 -35.10 24.39
N ASP A 347 16.32 -36.37 24.59
CA ASP A 347 15.83 -37.49 23.77
C ASP A 347 14.30 -37.68 23.85
N ALA A 348 13.70 -37.38 25.01
CA ALA A 348 12.26 -37.38 25.19
C ALA A 348 11.59 -36.30 24.30
N GLU A 349 12.11 -35.07 24.32
CA GLU A 349 11.63 -33.97 23.49
C GLU A 349 11.83 -34.26 22.00
N LYS A 350 12.99 -34.81 21.59
CA LYS A 350 13.26 -35.25 20.22
C LYS A 350 12.21 -36.23 19.72
N THR A 351 11.87 -37.23 20.53
CA THR A 351 10.87 -38.25 20.18
C THR A 351 9.50 -37.61 19.92
N THR A 352 9.07 -36.68 20.79
CA THR A 352 7.82 -35.94 20.61
C THR A 352 7.85 -35.06 19.36
N LEU A 353 8.92 -34.30 19.15
CA LEU A 353 9.06 -33.42 17.99
C LEU A 353 9.01 -34.21 16.68
N LEU A 354 9.67 -35.37 16.59
CA LEU A 354 9.64 -36.17 15.35
C LEU A 354 8.26 -36.81 15.10
N ALA A 355 7.58 -37.28 16.15
CA ALA A 355 6.21 -37.82 16.03
C ALA A 355 5.20 -36.74 15.60
N ASP A 356 5.30 -35.53 16.17
CA ASP A 356 4.45 -34.39 15.79
C ASP A 356 4.69 -33.96 14.35
N LYS A 357 5.96 -33.99 13.88
CA LYS A 357 6.32 -33.65 12.50
C LYS A 357 5.62 -34.60 11.52
N GLU A 358 5.69 -35.91 11.77
CA GLU A 358 5.02 -36.91 10.94
C GLU A 358 3.49 -36.78 10.95
N THR A 359 2.93 -36.32 12.07
CA THR A 359 1.49 -36.08 12.20
C THR A 359 1.07 -34.87 11.37
N LEU A 360 1.81 -33.76 11.45
CA LEU A 360 1.53 -32.55 10.68
C LEU A 360 1.70 -32.76 9.17
N ALA A 361 2.77 -33.47 8.76
CA ALA A 361 2.99 -33.81 7.36
C ALA A 361 1.83 -34.62 6.76
N ARG A 362 1.19 -35.49 7.57
CA ARG A 362 -0.02 -36.24 7.17
C ARG A 362 -1.30 -35.40 7.18
N ALA A 363 -1.38 -34.37 8.02
CA ALA A 363 -2.57 -33.54 8.19
C ALA A 363 -2.71 -32.42 7.15
N VAL A 364 -1.69 -32.17 6.32
CA VAL A 364 -1.66 -31.07 5.31
C VAL A 364 -1.83 -29.68 5.95
N TRP A 365 -1.50 -29.55 7.23
CA TRP A 365 -1.52 -28.27 7.97
C TRP A 365 -0.12 -27.69 8.17
N GLU A 366 0.87 -28.26 7.51
CA GLU A 366 2.24 -27.79 7.54
C GLU A 366 2.35 -26.38 6.97
N ASP A 367 3.10 -25.55 7.67
CA ASP A 367 3.61 -24.29 7.13
C ASP A 367 5.03 -24.55 6.59
N PRO A 368 5.20 -24.69 5.27
CA PRO A 368 6.50 -25.01 4.68
C PRO A 368 7.43 -23.81 4.78
N SER A 369 8.74 -24.07 4.87
CA SER A 369 9.78 -23.02 4.85
C SER A 369 10.84 -23.31 3.79
N GLU A 370 10.40 -23.53 2.56
CA GLU A 370 11.28 -23.83 1.43
C GLU A 370 11.72 -22.54 0.74
N LEU A 371 12.83 -22.57 0.01
CA LEU A 371 13.25 -21.46 -0.83
C LEU A 371 12.39 -21.40 -2.10
N ILE A 372 11.07 -21.25 -1.98
CA ILE A 372 10.13 -21.12 -3.09
C ILE A 372 9.18 -19.97 -2.78
N TYR A 373 8.80 -19.21 -3.80
CA TYR A 373 7.81 -18.15 -3.66
C TYR A 373 6.54 -18.69 -2.96
N SER A 374 5.96 -17.90 -2.04
CA SER A 374 4.86 -18.26 -1.11
C SER A 374 5.20 -19.16 0.09
N THR A 375 6.39 -19.79 0.13
CA THR A 375 6.78 -20.68 1.24
C THR A 375 8.01 -20.21 2.00
N MET A 376 8.69 -19.14 1.54
CA MET A 376 9.86 -18.60 2.22
C MET A 376 9.52 -17.82 3.50
N GLY A 377 8.24 -17.59 3.81
CA GLY A 377 7.78 -16.73 4.89
C GLY A 377 7.32 -15.35 4.38
N ARG A 378 6.46 -14.70 5.17
CA ARG A 378 5.68 -13.50 4.78
C ARG A 378 6.48 -12.31 4.25
N TYR A 379 7.75 -12.18 4.64
CA TYR A 379 8.62 -11.07 4.23
C TYR A 379 9.36 -11.36 2.92
N ALA A 380 9.18 -12.56 2.35
CA ALA A 380 9.63 -12.94 1.02
C ALA A 380 8.46 -13.07 0.01
N ASP A 381 7.28 -12.58 0.37
CA ASP A 381 6.12 -12.43 -0.53
C ASP A 381 6.07 -11.01 -1.10
N VAL A 382 5.62 -10.86 -2.35
CA VAL A 382 5.52 -9.53 -2.97
C VAL A 382 4.43 -8.69 -2.32
N ILE A 383 4.73 -7.40 -2.16
CA ILE A 383 3.89 -6.40 -1.53
C ILE A 383 2.88 -5.87 -2.56
N GLY A 384 1.58 -5.91 -2.26
CA GLY A 384 0.58 -5.41 -3.21
C GLY A 384 -0.91 -5.49 -2.88
N ARG A 385 -1.31 -5.80 -1.64
CA ARG A 385 -2.67 -5.48 -1.19
C ARG A 385 -2.72 -3.97 -0.86
N SER A 386 -2.88 -3.11 -1.87
CA SER A 386 -2.74 -1.63 -1.77
C SER A 386 -3.47 -1.00 -0.56
N ALA A 387 -2.94 0.05 0.08
CA ALA A 387 -2.68 1.37 -0.48
C ALA A 387 -1.42 2.07 0.10
N ASP A 388 -0.95 3.08 -0.63
CA ASP A 388 0.08 4.05 -0.23
C ASP A 388 -0.03 4.47 1.26
N PRO A 389 0.93 4.11 2.12
CA PRO A 389 0.93 4.50 3.53
C PRO A 389 1.08 6.02 3.76
N SER A 390 1.54 6.76 2.73
CA SER A 390 1.71 8.22 2.79
C SER A 390 0.40 8.99 2.56
N LEU A 391 -0.61 8.33 1.98
CA LEU A 391 -1.99 8.79 2.04
C LEU A 391 -2.51 8.56 3.46
N LYS A 392 -2.21 9.51 4.36
CA LYS A 392 -3.10 9.73 5.50
C LYS A 392 -4.51 9.85 4.91
N PRO A 393 -5.52 9.08 5.38
CA PRO A 393 -6.89 9.36 5.01
C PRO A 393 -7.12 10.82 5.38
N ALA A 394 -7.18 11.69 4.39
CA ALA A 394 -7.69 13.02 4.57
C ALA A 394 -9.18 12.80 4.80
N VAL A 395 -9.54 12.48 6.04
CA VAL A 395 -10.92 12.62 6.49
C VAL A 395 -11.11 14.13 6.52
N GLY A 396 -11.39 14.69 5.34
CA GLY A 396 -11.90 16.04 5.19
C GLY A 396 -13.19 16.19 6.00
N PRO A 397 -13.86 17.34 5.92
CA PRO A 397 -15.21 17.43 6.48
C PRO A 397 -16.02 16.22 5.98
N LEU A 398 -16.68 15.53 6.91
CA LEU A 398 -17.53 14.38 6.58
C LEU A 398 -18.43 14.78 5.41
N PRO A 399 -18.35 14.10 4.26
CA PRO A 399 -19.16 14.46 3.12
C PRO A 399 -20.63 14.30 3.52
N LEU A 400 -21.40 15.38 3.39
CA LEU A 400 -22.84 15.31 3.54
C LEU A 400 -23.41 14.78 2.23
N PHE A 401 -23.97 13.57 2.29
CA PHE A 401 -24.71 13.00 1.17
C PHE A 401 -26.02 13.76 1.00
N ARG A 402 -26.26 14.26 -0.21
CA ARG A 402 -27.53 14.85 -0.63
C ARG A 402 -28.02 14.11 -1.88
N PRO A 403 -29.34 13.97 -2.08
CA PRO A 403 -29.86 13.52 -3.35
C PRO A 403 -29.25 14.35 -4.48
N SER A 404 -28.77 13.68 -5.53
CA SER A 404 -28.24 14.38 -6.70
C SER A 404 -29.37 14.59 -7.70
N ASP A 405 -29.64 15.85 -8.04
CA ASP A 405 -30.50 16.20 -9.15
C ASP A 405 -29.82 15.95 -10.51
N SER A 406 -28.53 15.59 -10.55
CA SER A 406 -27.80 15.34 -11.79
C SER A 406 -27.80 13.87 -12.22
N PHE A 407 -28.29 12.95 -11.39
CA PHE A 407 -28.33 11.52 -11.72
C PHE A 407 -29.43 11.24 -12.75
N HIS A 408 -29.03 11.01 -14.00
CA HIS A 408 -29.94 10.85 -15.13
C HIS A 408 -29.56 9.60 -15.92
N VAL A 409 -30.54 8.72 -16.14
CA VAL A 409 -30.35 7.47 -16.89
C VAL A 409 -31.18 7.50 -18.17
N THR A 410 -30.52 7.31 -19.30
CA THR A 410 -31.16 7.10 -20.61
C THR A 410 -31.22 5.60 -20.89
N LEU A 411 -32.39 5.01 -20.69
CA LEU A 411 -32.65 3.60 -21.00
C LEU A 411 -32.87 3.39 -22.51
N ALA A 412 -32.64 2.16 -22.97
CA ALA A 412 -33.01 1.77 -24.33
C ALA A 412 -34.51 2.03 -24.61
N PRO A 413 -34.91 2.38 -25.84
CA PRO A 413 -36.31 2.60 -26.18
C PRO A 413 -37.21 1.42 -25.81
N GLY A 414 -38.26 1.68 -25.02
CA GLY A 414 -39.19 0.66 -24.56
C GLY A 414 -38.72 -0.14 -23.34
N ALA A 415 -37.56 0.18 -22.77
CA ALA A 415 -37.12 -0.33 -21.48
C ALA A 415 -37.57 0.59 -20.33
N HIS A 416 -37.91 -0.01 -19.20
CA HIS A 416 -38.23 0.71 -17.96
C HIS A 416 -37.73 -0.04 -16.74
N TRP A 417 -37.57 0.66 -15.62
CA TRP A 417 -37.17 0.05 -14.35
C TRP A 417 -38.14 -1.03 -13.91
N ALA A 418 -37.62 -2.23 -13.62
CA ALA A 418 -38.43 -3.37 -13.26
C ALA A 418 -39.16 -3.15 -11.93
N LYS A 419 -40.48 -3.37 -11.93
CA LYS A 419 -41.30 -3.39 -10.72
C LYS A 419 -41.40 -4.81 -10.15
N ALA A 420 -41.83 -4.93 -8.90
CA ALA A 420 -41.86 -6.19 -8.18
C ALA A 420 -42.79 -7.24 -8.83
N ASP A 421 -43.91 -6.80 -9.38
CA ASP A 421 -44.88 -7.63 -10.11
C ASP A 421 -44.39 -8.06 -11.50
N GLU A 422 -43.36 -7.39 -12.04
CA GLU A 422 -42.80 -7.68 -13.37
C GLU A 422 -41.62 -8.67 -13.33
N LEU A 423 -41.26 -9.20 -12.15
CA LEU A 423 -40.10 -10.07 -11.97
C LEU A 423 -40.29 -11.54 -12.44
N GLY A 424 -41.36 -11.80 -13.19
CA GLY A 424 -41.71 -13.10 -13.77
C GLY A 424 -42.53 -14.00 -12.85
N ASP A 425 -42.98 -15.15 -13.37
CA ASP A 425 -43.87 -16.07 -12.65
C ASP A 425 -43.18 -17.37 -12.21
N GLY A 426 -43.87 -18.14 -11.37
CA GLY A 426 -43.39 -19.42 -10.84
C GLY A 426 -42.21 -19.31 -9.88
N ALA A 427 -41.59 -20.45 -9.55
CA ALA A 427 -40.56 -20.53 -8.50
C ALA A 427 -39.35 -19.60 -8.74
N VAL A 428 -38.99 -19.35 -10.02
CA VAL A 428 -37.90 -18.44 -10.38
C VAL A 428 -38.31 -16.98 -10.18
N GLY A 429 -39.52 -16.61 -10.59
CA GLY A 429 -40.08 -15.29 -10.34
C GLY A 429 -40.22 -14.99 -8.84
N ASP A 430 -40.67 -15.99 -8.07
CA ASP A 430 -40.77 -15.92 -6.61
C ASP A 430 -39.41 -15.66 -5.96
N LEU A 431 -38.37 -16.39 -6.37
CA LEU A 431 -37.00 -16.18 -5.87
C LEU A 431 -36.49 -14.78 -6.21
N ARG A 432 -36.70 -14.30 -7.44
CA ARG A 432 -36.28 -12.95 -7.87
C ARG A 432 -36.99 -11.87 -7.08
N ARG A 433 -38.29 -12.00 -6.84
CA ARG A 433 -39.07 -11.08 -5.99
C ARG A 433 -38.54 -11.04 -4.56
N GLU A 434 -38.31 -12.20 -3.97
CA GLU A 434 -37.79 -12.28 -2.59
C GLU A 434 -36.39 -11.67 -2.47
N ALA A 435 -35.50 -12.00 -3.41
CA ALA A 435 -34.16 -11.43 -3.46
C ALA A 435 -34.20 -9.91 -3.66
N ARG A 436 -34.99 -9.42 -4.61
CA ARG A 436 -35.12 -7.98 -4.90
C ARG A 436 -35.71 -7.21 -3.71
N ARG A 437 -36.70 -7.78 -3.02
CA ARG A 437 -37.30 -7.20 -1.81
C ARG A 437 -36.29 -7.05 -0.68
N ARG A 438 -35.36 -8.02 -0.54
CA ARG A 438 -34.41 -8.07 0.58
C ARG A 438 -33.11 -7.33 0.31
N PHE A 439 -32.60 -7.38 -0.92
CA PHE A 439 -31.24 -6.94 -1.25
C PHE A 439 -31.18 -5.85 -2.33
N GLY A 440 -32.29 -5.55 -3.02
CA GLY A 440 -32.25 -4.67 -4.19
C GLY A 440 -31.72 -5.38 -5.44
N ALA A 441 -31.27 -4.61 -6.44
CA ALA A 441 -30.56 -5.15 -7.59
C ALA A 441 -29.09 -5.37 -7.23
N THR A 442 -28.50 -6.49 -7.66
CA THR A 442 -27.05 -6.64 -7.59
C THR A 442 -26.42 -5.61 -8.50
N MET A 443 -25.47 -4.85 -7.95
CA MET A 443 -24.71 -3.81 -8.64
C MET A 443 -23.24 -4.16 -8.59
N VAL A 444 -22.57 -4.09 -9.74
CA VAL A 444 -21.11 -4.09 -9.81
C VAL A 444 -20.65 -2.85 -10.57
N LEU A 445 -19.46 -2.38 -10.20
CA LEU A 445 -18.83 -1.20 -10.78
C LEU A 445 -17.60 -1.65 -11.54
N LEU A 446 -17.42 -1.13 -12.75
CA LEU A 446 -16.28 -1.42 -13.62
C LEU A 446 -16.07 -0.24 -14.57
N ASP A 447 -14.85 -0.03 -15.04
CA ASP A 447 -14.55 0.87 -16.16
C ASP A 447 -14.43 -0.02 -17.40
N TYR A 448 -15.55 -0.28 -18.09
CA TYR A 448 -15.58 -1.34 -19.11
C TYR A 448 -14.82 -0.96 -20.39
N ASN A 449 -14.63 0.34 -20.63
CA ASN A 449 -14.03 0.90 -21.84
C ASN A 449 -12.72 1.66 -21.58
N HIS A 450 -12.21 1.65 -20.34
CA HIS A 450 -11.00 2.36 -19.91
C HIS A 450 -11.02 3.87 -20.16
N ASP A 451 -12.20 4.50 -20.06
CA ASP A 451 -12.30 5.95 -20.19
C ASP A 451 -12.03 6.71 -18.87
N GLY A 452 -11.73 5.97 -17.80
CA GLY A 452 -11.44 6.49 -16.47
C GLY A 452 -12.70 6.87 -15.68
N LYS A 453 -13.89 6.64 -16.23
CA LYS A 453 -15.17 6.84 -15.55
C LYS A 453 -15.74 5.48 -15.15
N LEU A 454 -16.18 5.39 -13.90
CA LEU A 454 -16.74 4.16 -13.39
C LEU A 454 -18.17 3.96 -13.90
N ASP A 455 -18.39 2.85 -14.60
CA ASP A 455 -19.67 2.40 -15.13
C ASP A 455 -20.42 1.50 -14.14
N ILE A 456 -21.70 1.25 -14.41
CA ILE A 456 -22.57 0.50 -13.51
C ILE A 456 -23.23 -0.65 -14.26
N PHE A 457 -22.99 -1.89 -13.79
CA PHE A 457 -23.74 -3.06 -14.24
C PHE A 457 -24.75 -3.47 -13.17
N LEU A 458 -26.02 -3.53 -13.56
CA LEU A 458 -27.15 -3.87 -12.71
C LEU A 458 -27.82 -5.15 -13.21
N VAL A 459 -27.94 -6.12 -12.31
CA VAL A 459 -28.52 -7.43 -12.62
C VAL A 459 -30.05 -7.40 -12.50
N GLY A 460 -30.73 -7.86 -13.56
CA GLY A 460 -32.20 -7.94 -13.62
C GLY A 460 -32.89 -6.60 -13.32
N ALA A 461 -32.35 -5.49 -13.79
CA ALA A 461 -32.72 -4.15 -13.33
C ALA A 461 -33.89 -3.53 -14.09
N VAL A 462 -34.06 -3.91 -15.36
CA VAL A 462 -35.05 -3.32 -16.27
C VAL A 462 -35.91 -4.39 -16.93
N VAL A 463 -37.10 -3.98 -17.33
CA VAL A 463 -38.00 -4.73 -18.20
C VAL A 463 -37.90 -4.13 -19.60
N GLU A 464 -37.69 -4.98 -20.59
CA GLU A 464 -37.78 -4.61 -22.01
C GLU A 464 -38.59 -5.69 -22.72
N LYS A 465 -39.59 -5.30 -23.51
CA LYS A 465 -40.48 -6.24 -24.23
C LYS A 465 -41.12 -7.28 -23.30
N GLY A 466 -41.52 -6.85 -22.09
CA GLY A 466 -42.16 -7.70 -21.07
C GLY A 466 -41.22 -8.70 -20.38
N LYS A 467 -39.91 -8.56 -20.56
CA LYS A 467 -38.90 -9.49 -20.06
C LYS A 467 -37.87 -8.76 -19.21
N VAL A 468 -37.58 -9.31 -18.04
CA VAL A 468 -36.52 -8.78 -17.16
C VAL A 468 -35.15 -9.09 -17.74
N ARG A 469 -34.27 -8.09 -17.79
CA ARG A 469 -32.88 -8.25 -18.22
C ARG A 469 -31.90 -7.45 -17.37
N ASP A 470 -30.63 -7.79 -17.55
CA ASP A 470 -29.50 -7.03 -17.00
C ASP A 470 -29.33 -5.69 -17.73
N LEU A 471 -28.61 -4.76 -17.12
CA LEU A 471 -28.41 -3.40 -17.59
C LEU A 471 -26.94 -2.97 -17.37
N LEU A 472 -26.23 -2.65 -18.45
CA LEU A 472 -24.94 -1.94 -18.37
C LEU A 472 -25.15 -0.47 -18.69
N LEU A 473 -24.81 0.39 -17.73
CA LEU A 473 -24.87 1.84 -17.83
C LEU A 473 -23.46 2.41 -17.99
N ARG A 474 -23.16 2.96 -19.18
CA ARG A 474 -21.95 3.75 -19.38
C ARG A 474 -22.08 5.09 -18.66
N ASN A 475 -21.05 5.49 -17.94
CA ASN A 475 -20.95 6.80 -17.31
C ASN A 475 -20.50 7.84 -18.33
N ASP A 476 -21.43 8.63 -18.85
CA ASP A 476 -21.12 9.69 -19.81
C ASP A 476 -20.43 10.90 -19.13
N GLY A 477 -20.45 10.96 -17.79
CA GLY A 477 -19.98 12.09 -16.98
C GLY A 477 -21.12 12.95 -16.44
N ASP A 478 -20.80 13.84 -15.50
CA ASP A 478 -21.75 14.80 -14.89
C ASP A 478 -23.04 14.18 -14.32
N GLY A 479 -23.00 12.90 -13.93
CA GLY A 479 -24.14 12.15 -13.41
C GLY A 479 -25.07 11.55 -14.49
N ARG A 480 -24.68 11.62 -15.77
CA ARG A 480 -25.44 11.05 -16.88
C ARG A 480 -24.96 9.65 -17.21
N PHE A 481 -25.91 8.76 -17.46
CA PHE A 481 -25.68 7.37 -17.79
C PHE A 481 -26.51 6.91 -18.97
N THR A 482 -25.90 6.17 -19.89
CA THR A 482 -26.58 5.62 -21.07
C THR A 482 -26.59 4.09 -21.02
N ASP A 483 -27.75 3.49 -21.27
CA ASP A 483 -27.89 2.04 -21.46
C ASP A 483 -27.20 1.61 -22.75
N ILE A 484 -26.05 0.95 -22.60
CA ILE A 484 -25.26 0.39 -23.70
C ILE A 484 -25.29 -1.14 -23.71
N THR A 485 -26.24 -1.76 -22.99
CA THR A 485 -26.28 -3.22 -22.76
C THR A 485 -26.24 -4.02 -24.07
N THR A 486 -26.98 -3.57 -25.08
CA THR A 486 -27.02 -4.23 -26.39
C THR A 486 -25.75 -4.00 -27.18
N GLU A 487 -25.21 -2.78 -27.14
CA GLU A 487 -23.99 -2.39 -27.85
C GLU A 487 -22.77 -3.16 -27.30
N ALA A 488 -22.71 -3.37 -25.99
CA ALA A 488 -21.68 -4.19 -25.33
C ALA A 488 -21.90 -5.71 -25.49
N GLY A 489 -22.88 -6.16 -26.26
CA GLY A 489 -23.14 -7.59 -26.46
C GLY A 489 -23.66 -8.32 -25.20
N LEU A 490 -24.06 -7.59 -24.17
CA LEU A 490 -24.58 -8.14 -22.92
C LEU A 490 -26.09 -8.34 -22.94
N ALA A 491 -26.79 -7.94 -24.02
CA ALA A 491 -28.20 -8.19 -24.18
C ALA A 491 -28.50 -9.71 -24.17
N GLY A 492 -29.59 -10.08 -23.51
CA GLY A 492 -30.05 -11.46 -23.47
C GLY A 492 -30.86 -11.76 -22.22
N GLU A 493 -31.82 -12.68 -22.35
CA GLU A 493 -32.58 -13.17 -21.21
C GLU A 493 -31.72 -14.08 -20.36
N ARG A 494 -31.60 -13.73 -19.08
CA ARG A 494 -30.87 -14.51 -18.09
C ARG A 494 -31.56 -14.42 -16.73
N THR A 495 -31.42 -15.48 -15.94
CA THR A 495 -31.83 -15.49 -14.53
C THR A 495 -30.67 -15.11 -13.64
N SER A 496 -30.08 -13.96 -13.96
CA SER A 496 -28.96 -13.40 -13.24
C SER A 496 -29.38 -13.01 -11.82
N LEU A 497 -28.52 -13.33 -10.85
CA LEU A 497 -28.66 -13.02 -9.42
C LEU A 497 -27.40 -12.36 -8.87
N GLY A 498 -26.22 -12.73 -9.38
CA GLY A 498 -24.94 -12.21 -8.96
C GLY A 498 -24.05 -11.85 -10.14
N CYS A 499 -23.01 -11.07 -9.88
CA CYS A 499 -21.96 -10.76 -10.84
C CYS A 499 -20.64 -10.56 -10.09
N ALA A 500 -19.54 -11.02 -10.68
CA ALA A 500 -18.19 -10.71 -10.27
C ALA A 500 -17.44 -10.09 -11.46
N VAL A 501 -16.60 -9.10 -11.17
CA VAL A 501 -15.72 -8.43 -12.14
C VAL A 501 -14.28 -8.86 -11.85
N ALA A 502 -13.57 -9.32 -12.86
CA ALA A 502 -12.16 -9.66 -12.78
C ALA A 502 -11.58 -9.66 -14.20
N ASP A 503 -10.30 -9.34 -14.34
CA ASP A 503 -9.54 -9.60 -15.57
C ASP A 503 -9.00 -11.03 -15.48
N TYR A 504 -9.76 -12.01 -15.96
CA TYR A 504 -9.46 -13.43 -15.67
C TYR A 504 -8.37 -13.99 -16.58
N ASP A 505 -8.18 -13.40 -17.77
CA ASP A 505 -7.12 -13.77 -18.70
C ASP A 505 -5.96 -12.78 -18.75
N ASN A 506 -6.00 -11.75 -17.88
CA ASN A 506 -4.95 -10.78 -17.65
C ASN A 506 -4.60 -9.99 -18.93
N ASP A 507 -5.60 -9.69 -19.75
CA ASP A 507 -5.47 -8.88 -20.97
C ASP A 507 -5.64 -7.37 -20.73
N GLY A 508 -5.91 -7.01 -19.47
CA GLY A 508 -6.04 -5.65 -18.99
C GLY A 508 -7.49 -5.16 -18.95
N PHE A 509 -8.44 -5.84 -19.59
CA PHE A 509 -9.84 -5.43 -19.62
C PHE A 509 -10.69 -6.21 -18.61
N PRO A 510 -11.64 -5.56 -17.91
CA PRO A 510 -12.45 -6.25 -16.91
C PRO A 510 -13.49 -7.18 -17.56
N ASP A 511 -13.47 -8.46 -17.19
CA ASP A 511 -14.45 -9.46 -17.58
C ASP A 511 -15.59 -9.59 -16.56
N LEU A 512 -16.70 -10.21 -16.99
CA LEU A 512 -17.88 -10.42 -16.15
C LEU A 512 -18.19 -11.91 -15.97
N LEU A 513 -18.17 -12.40 -14.73
CA LEU A 513 -18.80 -13.67 -14.37
C LEU A 513 -20.19 -13.40 -13.82
N ILE A 514 -21.22 -13.67 -14.61
CA ILE A 514 -22.62 -13.51 -14.21
C ILE A 514 -23.13 -14.84 -13.66
N THR A 515 -23.65 -14.80 -12.43
CA THR A 515 -24.22 -15.96 -11.76
C THR A 515 -25.73 -15.88 -11.66
N GLY A 516 -26.41 -17.03 -11.71
CA GLY A 516 -27.86 -17.07 -11.77
C GLY A 516 -28.46 -18.46 -11.52
N ALA A 517 -29.78 -18.57 -11.64
CA ALA A 517 -30.42 -19.88 -11.65
C ALA A 517 -30.14 -20.58 -13.00
N GLY A 518 -29.56 -21.78 -12.94
CA GLY A 518 -29.12 -22.53 -14.13
C GLY A 518 -27.62 -22.44 -14.35
N ALA A 519 -27.19 -22.10 -15.57
CA ALA A 519 -25.79 -22.02 -15.93
C ALA A 519 -25.18 -20.64 -15.62
N GLN A 520 -23.95 -20.64 -15.12
CA GLN A 520 -23.13 -19.44 -14.98
C GLN A 520 -22.55 -19.05 -16.34
N LYS A 521 -22.36 -17.75 -16.59
CA LYS A 521 -21.79 -17.25 -17.85
C LYS A 521 -20.63 -16.32 -17.58
N LEU A 522 -19.49 -16.63 -18.20
CA LEU A 522 -18.32 -15.78 -18.26
C LEU A 522 -18.37 -14.98 -19.57
N PHE A 523 -18.27 -13.66 -19.48
CA PHE A 523 -18.16 -12.75 -20.61
C PHE A 523 -16.77 -12.16 -20.60
N ARG A 524 -16.01 -12.47 -21.65
CA ARG A 524 -14.72 -11.85 -21.91
C ARG A 524 -14.91 -10.47 -22.52
N ASN A 525 -14.24 -9.45 -21.99
CA ASN A 525 -14.15 -8.15 -22.63
C ASN A 525 -13.06 -8.18 -23.71
N THR A 526 -13.36 -7.67 -24.91
CA THR A 526 -12.45 -7.79 -26.07
C THR A 526 -11.81 -6.47 -26.48
N GLY A 527 -11.98 -5.40 -25.71
CA GLY A 527 -11.48 -4.05 -26.01
C GLY A 527 -12.49 -3.18 -26.71
#